data_AF-A0A7W1YSB4-F1
#
_entry.id   AF-A0A7W1YSB4-F1
#
_cell.length_a   1.000
_cell.length_b   1.000
_cell.length_c   1.000
_cell.angle_alpha   90.00
_cell.angle_beta   90.00
_cell.angle_gamma   90.00
#
_symmetry.space_group_name_H-M   'P 1'
#
loop_
_entity.id
_entity.type
_entity.pdbx_description
1 polymer ?
#
loop_
_entity_poly.entity_id
_entity_poly.type
_entity_poly.pdbx_seq_one_letter_code
_entity_poly.pdbx_strand_id
1 'polypeptide(L)'
;MHHRRGAPSTEHRAPSTKPQAPSTASTQSRVQPRVSRGDPRVLENTHPSAPAAQAVIDAALAAGTAPGISAAIVFADRQAIAVTAGVASRETKVPLTSLDRLMIGSVGKTFAAARALQLIEAGRLGLDDPIAKYLGGEPWFGRLPNGKTATVRHLMTHTSGLVRYEFKAAFARDLRASPDRTWQPEDLLAYVFDETPPFAPGRGWEYSDTNYIVLGMILERVHEQPYYRQVDRSLLRKMRRNRFVPSNTRRIAGLVQGYTGANDPITGVAGPVIVDGQFLVNPQFEWTGGGYAGTPLSLAFWAQLLYGGGAFQKPDTVKMMIDAAVPARLGPNTKYGLGVIVRSGTPVGDVWGHSGFFPGYLTEMIYLPERKLAVAVQINTSDARAVGTSPLRIAYALAEAVK
;
A
#
# COMPACT_ATOMS: atom_id res chain seq x y z
N MET A 1 -68.98 -12.97 51.54
CA MET A 1 -70.11 -13.64 50.87
C MET A 1 -69.72 -15.09 50.60
N HIS A 2 -70.49 -16.03 51.17
CA HIS A 2 -70.59 -17.45 50.84
C HIS A 2 -70.80 -17.66 49.31
N HIS A 3 -70.53 -18.79 48.63
CA HIS A 3 -70.62 -20.21 48.97
C HIS A 3 -70.10 -21.08 47.78
N ARG A 4 -69.51 -22.27 48.08
CA ARG A 4 -69.73 -23.62 47.44
C ARG A 4 -69.36 -23.81 45.94
N ARG A 5 -68.87 -24.94 45.40
CA ARG A 5 -68.71 -26.40 45.66
C ARG A 5 -67.54 -26.84 44.72
N GLY A 6 -66.71 -27.87 44.93
CA GLY A 6 -66.98 -29.30 45.05
C GLY A 6 -66.22 -30.06 43.94
N ALA A 7 -65.41 -31.06 44.31
CA ALA A 7 -64.49 -31.86 43.47
C ALA A 7 -65.22 -32.92 42.59
N PRO A 8 -64.54 -33.72 41.71
CA PRO A 8 -63.63 -34.78 42.14
C PRO A 8 -62.40 -35.07 41.25
N SER A 9 -61.53 -35.88 41.85
CA SER A 9 -60.33 -36.59 41.40
C SER A 9 -60.47 -37.51 40.19
N THR A 10 -59.41 -37.60 39.39
CA THR A 10 -58.99 -38.83 38.70
C THR A 10 -57.46 -38.92 38.70
N GLU A 11 -56.94 -39.97 39.34
CA GLU A 11 -55.57 -40.44 39.27
C GLU A 11 -55.23 -40.95 37.86
N HIS A 12 -54.11 -40.50 37.29
CA HIS A 12 -53.40 -41.28 36.28
C HIS A 12 -51.88 -41.18 36.45
N ARG A 13 -51.35 -42.27 37.01
CA ARG A 13 -50.07 -42.95 36.74
C ARG A 13 -49.09 -42.22 35.81
N ALA A 14 -47.93 -41.90 36.38
CA ALA A 14 -46.72 -41.51 35.66
C ALA A 14 -46.22 -42.61 34.69
N PRO A 15 -45.44 -42.20 33.68
CA PRO A 15 -44.16 -42.85 33.49
C PRO A 15 -43.00 -41.86 33.59
N SER A 16 -41.99 -42.29 34.35
CA SER A 16 -40.69 -41.69 34.52
C SER A 16 -39.97 -41.46 33.18
N THR A 17 -39.68 -40.21 32.85
CA THR A 17 -38.66 -39.86 31.85
C THR A 17 -37.54 -39.10 32.56
N LYS A 18 -36.36 -39.72 32.59
CA LYS A 18 -35.11 -39.17 33.14
C LYS A 18 -34.80 -37.77 32.57
N PRO A 19 -34.27 -36.83 33.36
CA PRO A 19 -33.71 -35.60 32.80
C PRO A 19 -32.38 -35.92 32.13
N GLN A 20 -32.33 -35.80 30.80
CA GLN A 20 -31.07 -35.76 30.06
C GLN A 20 -30.41 -34.41 30.32
N ALA A 21 -29.21 -34.45 30.90
CA ALA A 21 -28.32 -33.31 31.00
C ALA A 21 -27.94 -32.83 29.58
N PRO A 22 -27.91 -31.51 29.29
CA PRO A 22 -27.38 -31.02 28.03
C PRO A 22 -25.86 -31.26 28.02
N SER A 23 -25.40 -32.15 27.15
CA SER A 23 -23.97 -32.32 26.91
C SER A 23 -23.45 -31.09 26.16
N THR A 24 -22.55 -30.37 26.81
CA THR A 24 -21.73 -29.34 26.20
C THR A 24 -20.66 -30.00 25.34
N ALA A 25 -20.99 -30.25 24.08
CA ALA A 25 -20.01 -30.52 23.03
C ALA A 25 -20.06 -29.35 22.04
N SER A 26 -19.35 -28.27 22.36
CA SER A 26 -19.09 -27.19 21.41
C SER A 26 -18.07 -27.68 20.38
N THR A 27 -18.54 -28.40 19.38
CA THR A 27 -17.76 -28.62 18.16
C THR A 27 -17.69 -27.27 17.46
N GLN A 28 -16.59 -26.54 17.66
CA GLN A 28 -16.26 -25.40 16.80
C GLN A 28 -16.02 -25.95 15.39
N SER A 29 -17.12 -26.07 14.64
CA SER A 29 -17.10 -26.17 13.20
C SER A 29 -16.30 -24.96 12.70
N ARG A 30 -15.07 -25.24 12.23
CA ARG A 30 -14.24 -24.29 11.52
C ARG A 30 -14.98 -23.95 10.23
N VAL A 31 -15.84 -22.93 10.29
CA VAL A 31 -16.48 -22.35 9.11
C VAL A 31 -15.36 -21.79 8.26
N GLN A 32 -14.89 -22.58 7.28
CA GLN A 32 -14.12 -22.03 6.18
C GLN A 32 -15.07 -21.10 5.43
N PRO A 33 -14.78 -19.80 5.29
CA PRO A 33 -15.56 -18.95 4.42
C PRO A 33 -15.27 -19.41 2.99
N ARG A 34 -16.14 -20.27 2.46
CA ARG A 34 -16.14 -20.63 1.05
C ARG A 34 -16.65 -19.40 0.31
N VAL A 35 -15.72 -18.63 -0.25
CA VAL A 35 -16.03 -17.61 -1.26
C VAL A 35 -16.83 -18.34 -2.36
N SER A 36 -18.08 -17.92 -2.60
CA SER A 36 -18.94 -18.63 -3.54
C SER A 36 -18.35 -18.50 -4.94
N ARG A 37 -18.27 -19.60 -5.70
CA ARG A 37 -18.02 -19.53 -7.14
C ARG A 37 -19.06 -18.59 -7.75
N GLY A 38 -18.62 -17.58 -8.49
CA GLY A 38 -19.49 -16.59 -9.12
C GLY A 38 -19.70 -15.27 -8.37
N ASP A 39 -18.99 -14.97 -7.27
CA ASP A 39 -18.97 -13.58 -6.75
C ASP A 39 -18.27 -12.68 -7.78
N PRO A 40 -18.95 -11.69 -8.40
CA PRO A 40 -18.33 -10.78 -9.38
C PRO A 40 -17.18 -9.95 -8.78
N ARG A 41 -16.99 -9.99 -7.46
CA ARG A 41 -15.93 -9.29 -6.72
C ARG A 41 -14.69 -10.16 -6.46
N VAL A 42 -14.60 -11.34 -7.06
CA VAL A 42 -13.48 -12.26 -6.90
C VAL A 42 -12.94 -12.64 -8.27
N LEU A 43 -11.63 -12.58 -8.45
CA LEU A 43 -11.00 -13.12 -9.64
C LEU A 43 -11.12 -14.65 -9.62
N GLU A 44 -11.66 -15.23 -10.69
CA GLU A 44 -11.60 -16.68 -10.86
C GLU A 44 -10.15 -17.12 -11.11
N ASN A 45 -9.58 -17.85 -10.15
CA ASN A 45 -8.24 -18.41 -10.26
C ASN A 45 -8.28 -19.75 -10.98
N THR A 46 -7.95 -19.75 -12.27
CA THR A 46 -7.85 -20.98 -13.07
C THR A 46 -6.42 -21.54 -13.13
N HIS A 47 -5.43 -20.81 -12.58
CA HIS A 47 -4.03 -21.23 -12.61
C HIS A 47 -3.77 -22.43 -11.67
N PRO A 48 -3.03 -23.47 -12.10
CA PRO A 48 -2.77 -24.66 -11.29
C PRO A 48 -2.13 -24.39 -9.92
N SER A 49 -1.29 -23.36 -9.81
CA SER A 49 -0.62 -22.98 -8.55
C SER A 49 -1.50 -22.16 -7.58
N ALA A 50 -2.76 -21.85 -7.93
CA ALA A 50 -3.64 -21.07 -7.07
C ALA A 50 -3.88 -21.69 -5.67
N PRO A 51 -4.06 -23.03 -5.52
CA PRO A 51 -4.18 -23.64 -4.20
C PRO A 51 -2.92 -23.46 -3.33
N ALA A 52 -1.72 -23.53 -3.92
CA ALA A 52 -0.47 -23.32 -3.21
C ALA A 52 -0.33 -21.86 -2.74
N ALA A 53 -0.67 -20.90 -3.61
CA ALA A 53 -0.70 -19.48 -3.24
C ALA A 53 -1.73 -19.19 -2.12
N GLN A 54 -2.90 -19.83 -2.14
CA GLN A 54 -3.91 -19.68 -1.09
C GLN A 54 -3.39 -20.21 0.26
N ALA A 55 -2.74 -21.38 0.26
CA ALA A 55 -2.15 -21.95 1.47
C ALA A 55 -1.10 -21.02 2.12
N VAL A 56 -0.31 -20.29 1.33
CA VAL A 56 0.64 -19.29 1.85
C VAL A 56 -0.08 -18.16 2.57
N ILE A 57 -1.17 -17.62 2.00
CA ILE A 57 -1.91 -16.51 2.63
C ILE A 57 -2.67 -16.98 3.87
N ASP A 58 -3.25 -18.17 3.85
CA ASP A 58 -3.91 -18.76 5.01
C ASP A 58 -2.93 -18.96 6.18
N ALA A 59 -1.72 -19.47 5.88
CA ALA A 59 -0.66 -19.62 6.87
C ALA A 59 -0.17 -18.27 7.41
N ALA A 60 0.00 -17.27 6.55
CA ALA A 60 0.40 -15.93 6.96
C ALA A 60 -0.64 -15.27 7.87
N LEU A 61 -1.93 -15.41 7.57
CA LEU A 61 -3.01 -14.91 8.42
C LEU A 61 -3.01 -15.62 9.78
N ALA A 62 -2.83 -16.94 9.80
CA ALA A 62 -2.81 -17.74 11.02
C ALA A 62 -1.58 -17.48 11.91
N ALA A 63 -0.48 -16.96 11.35
CA ALA A 63 0.73 -16.60 12.10
C ALA A 63 0.57 -15.32 12.92
N GLY A 64 -0.49 -14.54 12.70
CA GLY A 64 -0.74 -13.28 13.36
C GLY A 64 -2.21 -13.09 13.75
N THR A 65 -2.55 -11.84 14.00
CA THR A 65 -3.90 -11.38 14.33
C THR A 65 -4.41 -10.33 13.34
N ALA A 66 -3.74 -10.12 12.21
CA ALA A 66 -4.16 -9.19 11.16
C ALA A 66 -5.62 -9.48 10.72
N PRO A 67 -6.43 -8.45 10.41
CA PRO A 67 -7.83 -8.69 10.02
C PRO A 67 -7.95 -9.45 8.70
N GLY A 68 -7.15 -9.07 7.70
CA GLY A 68 -7.14 -9.71 6.39
C GLY A 68 -5.88 -9.40 5.57
N ILE A 69 -5.58 -10.32 4.65
CA ILE A 69 -4.45 -10.27 3.73
C ILE A 69 -4.99 -10.53 2.32
N SER A 70 -4.59 -9.71 1.36
CA SER A 70 -4.87 -9.89 -0.06
C SER A 70 -3.56 -9.90 -0.83
N ALA A 71 -3.42 -10.81 -1.79
CA ALA A 71 -2.23 -10.89 -2.61
C ALA A 71 -2.55 -11.26 -4.05
N ALA A 72 -1.64 -10.92 -4.94
CA ALA A 72 -1.71 -11.33 -6.33
C ALA A 72 -0.34 -11.67 -6.88
N ILE A 73 -0.34 -12.57 -7.87
CA ILE A 73 0.83 -13.01 -8.62
C ILE A 73 0.50 -12.82 -10.10
N VAL A 74 1.42 -12.24 -10.86
CA VAL A 74 1.31 -12.10 -12.31
C VAL A 74 2.54 -12.70 -12.97
N PHE A 75 2.31 -13.66 -13.85
CA PHE A 75 3.34 -14.44 -14.55
C PHE A 75 3.80 -13.75 -15.85
N ALA A 76 4.89 -14.26 -16.42
CA ALA A 76 5.48 -13.74 -17.65
C ALA A 76 4.48 -13.65 -18.83
N ASP A 77 3.58 -14.62 -18.93
CA ASP A 77 2.52 -14.71 -19.95
C ASP A 77 1.26 -13.90 -19.62
N ARG A 78 1.30 -13.14 -18.51
CA ARG A 78 0.20 -12.31 -17.98
C ARG A 78 -0.99 -13.08 -17.41
N GLN A 79 -0.87 -14.39 -17.21
CA GLN A 79 -1.78 -15.09 -16.30
C GLN A 79 -1.61 -14.54 -14.88
N ALA A 80 -2.67 -14.66 -14.08
CA ALA A 80 -2.67 -14.09 -12.74
C ALA A 80 -3.41 -14.96 -11.74
N ILE A 81 -2.93 -14.93 -10.50
CA ILE A 81 -3.60 -15.46 -9.31
C ILE A 81 -3.93 -14.28 -8.41
N ALA A 82 -5.11 -14.26 -7.79
CA ALA A 82 -5.43 -13.35 -6.69
C ALA A 82 -6.02 -14.15 -5.52
N VAL A 83 -5.39 -14.08 -4.35
CA VAL A 83 -5.75 -14.86 -3.16
C VAL A 83 -5.98 -13.93 -1.98
N THR A 84 -6.91 -14.32 -1.11
CA THR A 84 -7.30 -13.52 0.06
C THR A 84 -7.56 -14.41 1.26
N ALA A 85 -7.27 -13.91 2.46
CA ALA A 85 -7.73 -14.51 3.70
C ALA A 85 -8.19 -13.44 4.68
N GLY A 86 -9.15 -13.78 5.54
CA GLY A 86 -9.66 -12.89 6.59
C GLY A 86 -10.77 -11.96 6.12
N VAL A 87 -10.89 -10.82 6.80
CA VAL A 87 -12.04 -9.91 6.69
C VAL A 87 -11.62 -8.49 6.29
N ALA A 88 -12.48 -7.84 5.52
CA ALA A 88 -12.36 -6.42 5.17
C ALA A 88 -12.65 -5.51 6.38
N SER A 89 -13.48 -5.96 7.33
CA SER A 89 -13.74 -5.28 8.61
C SER A 89 -13.95 -6.29 9.74
N ARG A 90 -13.37 -6.01 10.90
CA ARG A 90 -13.53 -6.77 12.14
C ARG A 90 -14.93 -6.62 12.70
N GLU A 91 -15.59 -5.48 12.47
CA GLU A 91 -16.91 -5.16 13.00
C GLU A 91 -17.99 -5.88 12.19
N THR A 92 -17.97 -5.71 10.86
CA THR A 92 -19.02 -6.27 9.99
C THR A 92 -18.76 -7.73 9.60
N LYS A 93 -17.55 -8.23 9.83
CA LYS A 93 -17.09 -9.58 9.45
C LYS A 93 -17.22 -9.88 7.95
N VAL A 94 -17.35 -8.85 7.11
CA VAL A 94 -17.41 -9.00 5.66
C VAL A 94 -16.07 -9.59 5.18
N PRO A 95 -16.07 -10.68 4.40
CA PRO A 95 -14.84 -11.25 3.85
C PRO A 95 -14.06 -10.25 3.02
N LEU A 96 -12.74 -10.28 3.12
CA LEU A 96 -11.86 -9.54 2.21
C LEU A 96 -11.87 -10.23 0.84
N THR A 97 -11.93 -9.43 -0.23
CA THR A 97 -11.99 -9.91 -1.62
C THR A 97 -10.83 -9.37 -2.45
N SER A 98 -10.53 -10.02 -3.58
CA SER A 98 -9.44 -9.59 -4.49
C SER A 98 -9.69 -8.24 -5.18
N LEU A 99 -10.92 -7.73 -5.06
CA LEU A 99 -11.34 -6.46 -5.64
C LEU A 99 -11.35 -5.31 -4.62
N ASP A 100 -11.20 -5.59 -3.33
CA ASP A 100 -11.16 -4.57 -2.31
C ASP A 100 -9.90 -3.72 -2.43
N ARG A 101 -10.04 -2.40 -2.30
CA ARG A 101 -8.91 -1.48 -2.37
C ARG A 101 -8.34 -1.25 -0.98
N LEU A 102 -7.02 -1.17 -0.93
CA LEU A 102 -6.24 -0.80 0.24
C LEU A 102 -5.30 0.34 -0.15
N MET A 103 -4.93 1.19 0.81
CA MET A 103 -3.93 2.24 0.57
C MET A 103 -2.59 1.59 0.20
N ILE A 104 -1.95 2.09 -0.87
CA ILE A 104 -0.70 1.48 -1.37
C ILE A 104 0.55 2.09 -0.71
N GLY A 105 0.38 3.21 -0.01
CA GLY A 105 1.47 3.98 0.59
C GLY A 105 2.58 4.30 -0.41
N SER A 106 3.82 4.24 0.06
CA SER A 106 5.00 4.57 -0.73
C SER A 106 5.21 3.80 -2.03
N VAL A 107 4.46 2.73 -2.33
CA VAL A 107 4.47 2.15 -3.68
C VAL A 107 4.03 3.17 -4.73
N GLY A 108 3.21 4.16 -4.38
CA GLY A 108 2.81 5.25 -5.28
C GLY A 108 3.96 6.08 -5.85
N LYS A 109 5.12 6.13 -5.16
CA LYS A 109 6.35 6.79 -5.66
C LYS A 109 6.79 6.23 -7.00
N THR A 110 6.56 4.94 -7.25
CA THR A 110 6.90 4.30 -8.52
C THR A 110 6.15 4.93 -9.70
N PHE A 111 4.93 5.46 -9.51
CA PHE A 111 4.21 6.19 -10.55
C PHE A 111 4.85 7.54 -10.86
N ALA A 112 5.24 8.30 -9.82
CA ALA A 112 5.93 9.57 -9.99
C ALA A 112 7.30 9.36 -10.66
N ALA A 113 8.05 8.35 -10.25
CA ALA A 113 9.31 7.99 -10.86
C ALA A 113 9.16 7.58 -12.33
N ALA A 114 8.19 6.72 -12.66
CA ALA A 114 7.90 6.33 -14.03
C ALA A 114 7.50 7.53 -14.90
N ARG A 115 6.70 8.46 -14.36
CA ARG A 115 6.31 9.68 -15.09
C ARG A 115 7.51 10.60 -15.33
N ALA A 116 8.38 10.78 -14.33
CA ALA A 116 9.62 11.54 -14.48
C ALA A 116 10.51 10.94 -15.57
N LEU A 117 10.67 9.61 -15.58
CA LEU A 117 11.47 8.90 -16.59
C LEU A 117 10.88 9.04 -18.00
N GLN A 118 9.56 8.97 -18.16
CA GLN A 118 8.92 9.28 -19.46
C GLN A 118 9.23 10.71 -19.95
N LEU A 119 9.31 11.68 -19.04
CA LEU A 119 9.69 13.06 -19.40
C LEU A 119 11.18 13.18 -19.70
N ILE A 120 12.03 12.39 -19.03
CA ILE A 120 13.46 12.28 -19.33
C ILE A 120 13.69 11.67 -20.71
N GLU A 121 12.96 10.60 -21.06
CA GLU A 121 13.02 10.01 -22.40
C GLU A 121 12.67 11.03 -23.49
N ALA A 122 11.68 11.88 -23.21
CA ALA A 122 11.20 12.92 -24.10
C ALA A 122 12.07 14.20 -24.08
N GLY A 123 13.17 14.24 -23.32
CA GLY A 123 14.05 15.41 -23.23
C GLY A 123 13.42 16.63 -22.54
N ARG A 124 12.30 16.45 -21.83
CA ARG A 124 11.58 17.53 -21.13
C ARG A 124 12.02 17.71 -19.67
N LEU A 125 12.70 16.71 -19.12
CA LEU A 125 13.24 16.70 -17.77
C LEU A 125 14.67 16.13 -17.85
N GLY A 126 15.65 16.77 -17.24
CA GLY A 126 17.00 16.22 -17.10
C GLY A 126 17.17 15.52 -15.75
N LEU A 127 17.73 14.31 -15.75
CA LEU A 127 17.97 13.56 -14.52
C LEU A 127 18.98 14.26 -13.60
N ASP A 128 19.99 14.89 -14.17
CA ASP A 128 21.03 15.62 -13.44
C ASP A 128 20.80 17.14 -13.42
N ASP A 129 19.65 17.60 -13.91
CA ASP A 129 19.30 19.01 -13.81
C ASP A 129 19.13 19.42 -12.34
N PRO A 130 19.64 20.60 -11.94
CA PRO A 130 19.37 21.15 -10.63
C PRO A 130 17.89 21.46 -10.49
N ILE A 131 17.30 21.20 -9.32
CA ILE A 131 15.87 21.48 -9.11
C ILE A 131 15.54 22.98 -9.22
N ALA A 132 16.54 23.84 -9.01
CA ALA A 132 16.48 25.28 -9.23
C ALA A 132 16.11 25.68 -10.67
N LYS A 133 16.43 24.83 -11.66
CA LYS A 133 16.02 25.05 -13.06
C LYS A 133 14.49 25.11 -13.21
N TYR A 134 13.76 24.39 -12.36
CA TYR A 134 12.31 24.23 -12.47
C TYR A 134 11.54 25.08 -11.44
N LEU A 135 12.09 25.19 -10.23
CA LEU A 135 11.42 25.81 -9.08
C LEU A 135 12.16 27.04 -8.53
N GLY A 136 13.29 27.44 -9.12
CA GLY A 136 14.13 28.52 -8.59
C GLY A 136 13.48 29.89 -8.55
N GLY A 137 12.42 30.11 -9.34
CA GLY A 137 11.62 31.33 -9.33
C GLY A 137 10.54 31.37 -8.25
N GLU A 138 10.33 30.28 -7.50
CA GLU A 138 9.32 30.26 -6.44
C GLU A 138 9.76 31.10 -5.23
N PRO A 139 8.88 31.93 -4.64
CA PRO A 139 9.24 32.77 -3.50
C PRO A 139 9.79 32.01 -2.29
N TRP A 140 9.33 30.77 -2.09
CA TRP A 140 9.76 29.91 -0.99
C TRP A 140 11.07 29.16 -1.28
N PHE A 141 11.55 29.11 -2.53
CA PHE A 141 12.62 28.22 -2.95
C PHE A 141 13.94 28.43 -2.20
N GLY A 142 14.26 29.69 -1.88
CA GLY A 142 15.46 30.05 -1.13
C GLY A 142 15.53 29.43 0.27
N ARG A 143 14.39 29.02 0.82
CA ARG A 143 14.24 28.40 2.15
C ARG A 143 14.27 26.88 2.10
N LEU A 144 14.22 26.27 0.92
CA LEU A 144 14.28 24.82 0.78
C LEU A 144 15.72 24.32 1.01
N PRO A 145 15.98 23.45 2.01
CA PRO A 145 17.31 22.92 2.25
C PRO A 145 17.88 22.23 1.00
N ASN A 146 19.16 22.49 0.71
CA ASN A 146 19.84 22.01 -0.50
C ASN A 146 19.16 22.38 -1.84
N GLY A 147 18.19 23.31 -1.88
CA GLY A 147 17.41 23.59 -3.07
C GLY A 147 18.25 23.97 -4.30
N LYS A 148 19.29 24.78 -4.09
CA LYS A 148 20.18 25.25 -5.16
C LYS A 148 21.11 24.17 -5.75
N THR A 149 21.35 23.08 -5.03
CA THR A 149 22.36 22.06 -5.38
C THR A 149 21.79 20.66 -5.60
N ALA A 150 20.61 20.36 -5.06
CA ALA A 150 19.92 19.11 -5.31
C ALA A 150 19.50 18.99 -6.78
N THR A 151 19.50 17.77 -7.32
CA THR A 151 19.11 17.45 -8.70
C THR A 151 17.89 16.54 -8.70
N VAL A 152 17.26 16.36 -9.86
CA VAL A 152 16.16 15.40 -10.02
C VAL A 152 16.57 13.99 -9.60
N ARG A 153 17.80 13.55 -9.92
CA ARG A 153 18.39 12.28 -9.46
C ARG A 153 18.40 12.20 -7.95
N HIS A 154 18.83 13.25 -7.27
CA HIS A 154 18.91 13.27 -5.81
C HIS A 154 17.53 13.11 -5.16
N LEU A 155 16.48 13.73 -5.74
CA LEU A 155 15.10 13.52 -5.29
C LEU A 155 14.68 12.05 -5.47
N MET A 156 14.84 11.50 -6.68
CA MET A 156 14.36 10.16 -7.02
C MET A 156 15.07 9.04 -6.25
N THR A 157 16.32 9.26 -5.82
CA THR A 157 17.17 8.30 -5.09
C THR A 157 17.20 8.50 -3.56
N HIS A 158 16.51 9.51 -3.04
CA HIS A 158 16.56 9.88 -1.61
C HIS A 158 17.97 10.28 -1.11
N THR A 159 18.71 11.01 -1.95
CA THR A 159 20.07 11.49 -1.64
C THR A 159 20.16 13.02 -1.63
N SER A 160 19.03 13.73 -1.57
CA SER A 160 18.99 15.20 -1.58
C SER A 160 19.35 15.86 -0.24
N GLY A 161 19.22 15.14 0.88
CA GLY A 161 19.29 15.72 2.23
C GLY A 161 18.00 16.43 2.67
N LEU A 162 16.90 16.32 1.92
CA LEU A 162 15.59 16.79 2.38
C LEU A 162 15.02 15.86 3.43
N VAL A 163 14.70 16.39 4.62
CA VAL A 163 14.07 15.64 5.72
C VAL A 163 12.58 15.39 5.48
N ARG A 164 11.97 14.54 6.31
CA ARG A 164 10.55 14.15 6.26
C ARG A 164 9.65 15.20 6.91
N TYR A 165 8.74 15.81 6.13
CA TYR A 165 7.76 16.76 6.68
C TYR A 165 6.70 16.04 7.52
N GLU A 166 6.33 14.83 7.13
CA GLU A 166 5.26 14.03 7.69
C GLU A 166 5.59 13.51 9.10
N PHE A 167 6.86 13.56 9.49
CA PHE A 167 7.34 13.19 10.83
C PHE A 167 7.57 14.40 11.74
N LYS A 168 7.23 15.60 11.29
CA LYS A 168 7.29 16.79 12.13
C LYS A 168 6.12 16.80 13.09
N ALA A 169 6.40 17.02 14.38
CA ALA A 169 5.37 17.08 15.42
C ALA A 169 4.31 18.16 15.12
N ALA A 170 4.73 19.30 14.55
CA ALA A 170 3.83 20.35 14.11
C ALA A 170 2.87 19.87 13.01
N PHE A 171 3.36 19.13 12.02
CA PHE A 171 2.51 18.56 10.96
C PHE A 171 1.49 17.57 11.52
N ALA A 172 1.93 16.63 12.36
CA ALA A 172 1.03 15.66 12.98
C ALA A 172 -0.08 16.33 13.83
N ARG A 173 0.27 17.41 14.55
CA ARG A 173 -0.70 18.23 15.29
C ARG A 173 -1.71 18.88 14.35
N ASP A 174 -1.24 19.56 13.30
CA ASP A 174 -2.10 20.34 12.40
C ASP A 174 -2.99 19.43 11.55
N LEU A 175 -2.48 18.25 11.15
CA LEU A 175 -3.25 17.22 10.47
C LEU A 175 -4.41 16.69 11.32
N ARG A 176 -4.19 16.46 12.63
CA ARG A 176 -5.24 16.01 13.56
C ARG A 176 -6.23 17.12 13.89
N ALA A 177 -5.76 18.36 13.99
CA ALA A 177 -6.62 19.52 14.27
C ALA A 177 -7.52 19.89 13.08
N SER A 178 -7.16 19.50 11.86
CA SER A 178 -7.92 19.82 10.65
C SER A 178 -7.96 18.62 9.69
N PRO A 179 -8.72 17.56 10.03
CA PRO A 179 -8.74 16.31 9.28
C PRO A 179 -9.28 16.46 7.84
N ASP A 180 -10.07 17.49 7.56
CA ASP A 180 -10.62 17.78 6.23
C ASP A 180 -9.74 18.72 5.39
N ARG A 181 -8.62 19.21 5.93
CA ARG A 181 -7.76 20.17 5.22
C ARG A 181 -7.23 19.56 3.92
N THR A 182 -7.34 20.34 2.85
CA THR A 182 -6.58 20.11 1.62
C THR A 182 -5.24 20.85 1.73
N TRP A 183 -4.16 20.15 1.47
CA TRP A 183 -2.79 20.63 1.59
C TRP A 183 -2.25 20.99 0.23
N GLN A 184 -1.80 22.23 0.05
CA GLN A 184 -0.98 22.55 -1.11
C GLN A 184 0.44 21.98 -0.90
N PRO A 185 1.18 21.60 -1.95
CA PRO A 185 2.55 21.11 -1.82
C PRO A 185 3.44 22.05 -0.98
N GLU A 186 3.27 23.36 -1.12
CA GLU A 186 3.97 24.39 -0.35
C GLU A 186 3.65 24.33 1.15
N ASP A 187 2.41 24.00 1.53
CA ASP A 187 2.02 23.81 2.93
C ASP A 187 2.81 22.66 3.56
N LEU A 188 3.09 21.60 2.79
CA LEU A 188 3.87 20.45 3.25
C LEU A 188 5.35 20.82 3.38
N LEU A 189 5.90 21.55 2.41
CA LEU A 189 7.29 22.01 2.45
C LEU A 189 7.55 23.03 3.58
N ALA A 190 6.53 23.77 4.01
CA ALA A 190 6.64 24.74 5.10
C ALA A 190 7.16 24.15 6.42
N TYR A 191 6.95 22.85 6.67
CA TYR A 191 7.42 22.17 7.87
C TYR A 191 8.91 21.80 7.83
N VAL A 192 9.60 22.01 6.71
CA VAL A 192 11.02 21.67 6.53
C VAL A 192 11.86 22.84 6.01
N PHE A 193 11.25 24.00 5.80
CA PHE A 193 11.97 25.21 5.40
C PHE A 193 12.98 25.62 6.47
N ASP A 194 14.11 26.14 6.01
CA ASP A 194 15.21 26.67 6.82
C ASP A 194 15.88 25.63 7.76
N GLU A 195 15.54 24.35 7.63
CA GLU A 195 16.20 23.30 8.39
C GLU A 195 17.61 23.01 7.90
N THR A 196 18.49 22.63 8.83
CA THR A 196 19.82 22.11 8.50
C THR A 196 19.69 20.72 7.88
N PRO A 197 20.11 20.51 6.62
CA PRO A 197 20.06 19.19 6.03
C PRO A 197 21.09 18.26 6.71
N PRO A 198 20.79 16.97 6.90
CA PRO A 198 21.70 16.00 7.54
C PRO A 198 22.96 15.72 6.70
N PHE A 199 22.92 16.01 5.41
CA PHE A 199 24.04 15.88 4.48
C PHE A 199 23.81 16.72 3.22
N ALA A 200 24.91 17.04 2.53
CA ALA A 200 24.85 17.65 1.20
C ALA A 200 24.35 16.64 0.15
N PRO A 201 23.74 17.09 -0.97
CA PRO A 201 23.21 16.18 -1.99
C PRO A 201 24.25 15.18 -2.51
N GLY A 202 23.86 13.91 -2.61
CA GLY A 202 24.73 12.80 -3.05
C GLY A 202 25.76 12.34 -2.01
N ARG A 203 25.84 12.98 -0.83
CA ARG A 203 26.80 12.64 0.24
C ARG A 203 26.24 11.75 1.33
N GLY A 204 24.95 11.42 1.26
CA GLY A 204 24.26 10.54 2.19
C GLY A 204 22.97 9.99 1.59
N TRP A 205 22.28 9.17 2.38
CA TRP A 205 21.00 8.59 2.00
C TRP A 205 20.03 8.61 3.18
N GLU A 206 18.86 9.20 2.97
CA GLU A 206 17.78 9.23 3.94
C GLU A 206 16.44 9.31 3.23
N TYR A 207 15.58 8.33 3.51
CA TYR A 207 14.25 8.23 2.92
C TYR A 207 13.41 9.46 3.29
N SER A 208 12.80 10.10 2.30
CA SER A 208 11.97 11.26 2.56
C SER A 208 10.91 11.53 1.50
N ASP A 209 9.66 11.67 1.95
CA ASP A 209 8.51 11.94 1.09
C ASP A 209 8.57 13.35 0.49
N THR A 210 9.21 14.30 1.20
CA THR A 210 9.53 15.65 0.70
C THR A 210 10.21 15.59 -0.66
N ASN A 211 11.09 14.60 -0.90
CA ASN A 211 11.71 14.43 -2.22
C ASN A 211 10.68 14.24 -3.33
N TYR A 212 9.66 13.43 -3.06
CA TYR A 212 8.64 13.11 -4.04
C TYR A 212 7.61 14.23 -4.15
N ILE A 213 7.33 14.98 -3.08
CA ILE A 213 6.53 16.22 -3.16
C ILE A 213 7.21 17.23 -4.09
N VAL A 214 8.52 17.50 -3.90
CA VAL A 214 9.28 18.40 -4.78
C VAL A 214 9.32 17.85 -6.22
N LEU A 215 9.52 16.53 -6.40
CA LEU A 215 9.44 15.91 -7.73
C LEU A 215 8.07 16.13 -8.37
N GLY A 216 6.98 15.99 -7.61
CA GLY A 216 5.62 16.25 -8.07
C GLY A 216 5.43 17.67 -8.58
N MET A 217 5.93 18.67 -7.84
CA MET A 217 5.90 20.07 -8.26
C MET A 217 6.67 20.28 -9.57
N ILE A 218 7.83 19.64 -9.75
CA ILE A 218 8.59 19.66 -11.01
C ILE A 218 7.80 19.01 -12.14
N LEU A 219 7.15 17.87 -11.91
CA LEU A 219 6.32 17.19 -12.92
C LEU A 219 5.16 18.05 -13.39
N GLU A 220 4.47 18.73 -12.47
CA GLU A 220 3.38 19.65 -12.83
C GLU A 220 3.91 20.89 -13.55
N ARG A 221 5.04 21.46 -13.11
CA ARG A 221 5.71 22.59 -13.77
C ARG A 221 6.11 22.28 -15.21
N VAL A 222 6.72 21.12 -15.45
CA VAL A 222 7.23 20.73 -16.78
C VAL A 222 6.12 20.35 -17.74
N HIS A 223 5.01 19.79 -17.24
CA HIS A 223 3.95 19.23 -18.08
C HIS A 223 2.63 20.02 -18.09
N GLU A 224 2.50 21.04 -17.24
CA GLU A 224 1.35 21.96 -17.16
C GLU A 224 0.01 21.24 -16.99
N GLN A 225 0.02 20.14 -16.24
CA GLN A 225 -1.15 19.30 -15.96
C GLN A 225 -1.08 18.77 -14.53
N PRO A 226 -2.23 18.58 -13.85
CA PRO A 226 -2.25 17.95 -12.54
C PRO A 226 -1.65 16.54 -12.56
N TYR A 227 -0.82 16.21 -11.57
CA TYR A 227 -0.05 14.97 -11.45
C TYR A 227 -0.92 13.72 -11.69
N TYR A 228 -2.06 13.63 -11.00
CA TYR A 228 -2.98 12.50 -11.13
C TYR A 228 -3.49 12.33 -12.57
N ARG A 229 -3.73 13.43 -13.30
CA ARG A 229 -4.12 13.36 -14.72
C ARG A 229 -2.96 12.92 -15.60
N GLN A 230 -1.73 13.33 -15.30
CA GLN A 230 -0.55 12.89 -16.03
C GLN A 230 -0.39 11.36 -15.94
N VAL A 231 -0.40 10.84 -14.71
CA VAL A 231 -0.22 9.41 -14.42
C VAL A 231 -1.36 8.59 -15.01
N ASP A 232 -2.62 9.04 -14.86
CA ASP A 232 -3.77 8.36 -15.45
C ASP A 232 -3.62 8.22 -16.98
N ARG A 233 -3.33 9.32 -17.66
CA ARG A 233 -3.23 9.34 -19.14
C ARG A 233 -2.02 8.57 -19.66
N SER A 234 -0.85 8.70 -19.02
CA SER A 234 0.39 8.15 -19.57
C SER A 234 0.66 6.70 -19.14
N LEU A 235 0.11 6.27 -18.00
CA LEU A 235 0.39 4.97 -17.39
C LEU A 235 -0.91 4.16 -17.16
N LEU A 236 -1.82 4.66 -16.32
CA LEU A 236 -2.86 3.80 -15.74
C LEU A 236 -3.96 3.39 -16.72
N ARG A 237 -4.38 4.27 -17.65
CA ARG A 237 -5.38 3.95 -18.69
C ARG A 237 -4.92 2.84 -19.64
N LYS A 238 -3.61 2.59 -19.74
CA LYS A 238 -3.04 1.55 -20.60
C LYS A 238 -3.10 0.16 -19.95
N MET A 239 -3.44 0.08 -18.66
CA MET A 239 -3.49 -1.17 -17.91
C MET A 239 -4.87 -1.84 -18.02
N ARG A 240 -4.90 -3.11 -18.44
CA ARG A 240 -6.15 -3.89 -18.61
C ARG A 240 -6.94 -4.12 -17.31
N ARG A 241 -6.27 -4.17 -16.15
CA ARG A 241 -6.87 -4.44 -14.83
C ARG A 241 -6.52 -3.34 -13.83
N ASN A 242 -6.62 -2.08 -14.28
CA ASN A 242 -6.43 -0.92 -13.43
C ASN A 242 -7.58 -0.76 -12.44
N ARG A 243 -7.27 -0.75 -11.14
CA ARG A 243 -8.19 -0.35 -10.09
C ARG A 243 -7.59 0.71 -9.17
N PHE A 244 -6.55 1.41 -9.60
CA PHE A 244 -6.01 2.52 -8.81
C PHE A 244 -6.99 3.68 -8.80
N VAL A 245 -7.10 4.33 -7.64
CA VAL A 245 -7.84 5.58 -7.47
C VAL A 245 -6.97 6.57 -6.70
N PRO A 246 -6.97 7.86 -7.07
CA PRO A 246 -6.32 8.90 -6.26
C PRO A 246 -6.87 8.92 -4.83
N SER A 247 -6.00 9.06 -3.84
CA SER A 247 -6.39 9.27 -2.44
C SER A 247 -6.39 10.76 -2.10
N ASN A 248 -7.10 11.57 -2.89
CA ASN A 248 -7.09 13.03 -2.80
C ASN A 248 -8.28 13.61 -1.99
N THR A 249 -9.11 12.75 -1.41
CA THR A 249 -10.17 13.10 -0.47
C THR A 249 -10.29 12.02 0.61
N ARG A 250 -10.99 12.31 1.71
CA ARG A 250 -11.26 11.32 2.77
C ARG A 250 -12.16 10.17 2.32
N ARG A 251 -12.98 10.36 1.29
CA ARG A 251 -13.88 9.32 0.76
C ARG A 251 -13.25 8.67 -0.46
N ILE A 252 -12.61 7.52 -0.25
CA ILE A 252 -11.90 6.80 -1.31
C ILE A 252 -12.76 5.63 -1.80
N ALA A 253 -13.10 5.65 -3.09
CA ALA A 253 -14.01 4.68 -3.68
C ALA A 253 -13.50 3.23 -3.52
N GLY A 254 -14.27 2.38 -2.84
CA GLY A 254 -13.95 0.96 -2.65
C GLY A 254 -12.78 0.67 -1.71
N LEU A 255 -12.31 1.66 -0.94
CA LEU A 255 -11.35 1.45 0.13
C LEU A 255 -12.02 0.69 1.28
N VAL A 256 -11.41 -0.41 1.73
CA VAL A 256 -11.89 -1.16 2.90
C VAL A 256 -11.27 -0.65 4.20
N GLN A 257 -11.87 -1.01 5.33
CA GLN A 257 -11.38 -0.63 6.66
C GLN A 257 -9.91 -1.06 6.86
N GLY A 258 -9.14 -0.21 7.53
CA GLY A 258 -7.76 -0.49 7.97
C GLY A 258 -7.64 -0.29 9.48
N TYR A 259 -6.61 -0.88 10.08
CA TYR A 259 -6.41 -0.82 11.53
C TYR A 259 -5.00 -0.37 11.89
N THR A 260 -4.90 0.63 12.74
CA THR A 260 -3.63 1.11 13.29
C THR A 260 -3.28 0.39 14.59
N GLY A 261 -1.98 0.24 14.83
CA GLY A 261 -1.45 -0.18 16.12
C GLY A 261 -1.33 1.00 17.08
N ALA A 262 -0.95 0.73 18.33
CA ALA A 262 -0.63 1.79 19.28
C ALA A 262 0.56 2.62 18.78
N ASN A 263 0.54 3.93 19.03
CA ASN A 263 1.58 4.88 18.63
C ASN A 263 1.81 4.98 17.10
N ASP A 264 0.77 4.76 16.29
CA ASP A 264 0.85 5.04 14.86
C ASP A 264 1.34 6.48 14.61
N PRO A 265 2.33 6.70 13.75
CA PRO A 265 3.02 8.00 13.63
C PRO A 265 2.10 9.13 13.15
N ILE A 266 1.02 8.80 12.44
CA ILE A 266 0.12 9.78 11.83
C ILE A 266 -1.13 9.94 12.70
N THR A 267 -1.85 8.85 12.97
CA THR A 267 -3.10 8.88 13.76
C THR A 267 -2.85 9.00 15.26
N GLY A 268 -1.70 8.55 15.76
CA GLY A 268 -1.32 8.59 17.18
C GLY A 268 -2.02 7.53 18.05
N VAL A 269 -3.00 6.80 17.52
CA VAL A 269 -3.86 5.89 18.27
C VAL A 269 -4.08 4.57 17.52
N ALA A 270 -4.36 3.51 18.27
CA ALA A 270 -4.81 2.24 17.71
C ALA A 270 -6.30 2.31 17.39
N GLY A 271 -6.72 1.70 16.28
CA GLY A 271 -8.14 1.59 15.95
C GLY A 271 -8.45 1.55 14.45
N PRO A 272 -9.74 1.53 14.10
CA PRO A 272 -10.19 1.66 12.72
C PRO A 272 -9.84 3.04 12.15
N VAL A 273 -9.50 3.10 10.86
CA VAL A 273 -9.13 4.35 10.17
C VAL A 273 -10.22 4.91 9.26
N ILE A 274 -11.37 4.24 9.17
CA ILE A 274 -12.55 4.70 8.43
C ILE A 274 -13.74 4.81 9.39
N VAL A 275 -14.34 5.98 9.45
CA VAL A 275 -15.56 6.29 10.22
C VAL A 275 -16.55 6.95 9.26
N ASP A 276 -17.80 6.48 9.22
CA ASP A 276 -18.86 6.97 8.33
C ASP A 276 -18.46 7.04 6.84
N GLY A 277 -17.67 6.05 6.40
CA GLY A 277 -17.16 5.95 5.03
C GLY A 277 -16.08 6.96 4.68
N GLN A 278 -15.48 7.62 5.67
CA GLN A 278 -14.41 8.59 5.51
C GLN A 278 -13.16 8.16 6.26
N PHE A 279 -12.00 8.32 5.62
CA PHE A 279 -10.71 8.19 6.28
C PHE A 279 -10.59 9.19 7.44
N LEU A 280 -9.86 8.86 8.50
CA LEU A 280 -9.71 9.74 9.68
C LEU A 280 -9.17 11.13 9.34
N VAL A 281 -8.27 11.22 8.36
CA VAL A 281 -7.64 12.45 7.86
C VAL A 281 -7.67 12.47 6.34
N ASN A 282 -7.60 13.64 5.71
CA ASN A 282 -7.49 13.75 4.26
C ASN A 282 -6.14 13.18 3.80
N PRO A 283 -6.11 12.04 3.10
CA PRO A 283 -4.85 11.40 2.70
C PRO A 283 -4.16 12.11 1.53
N GLN A 284 -4.72 13.24 1.05
CA GLN A 284 -4.18 14.02 -0.05
C GLN A 284 -2.77 14.55 0.22
N PHE A 285 -2.35 14.71 1.49
CA PHE A 285 -0.97 15.11 1.82
C PHE A 285 0.07 14.14 1.24
N GLU A 286 -0.26 12.85 1.08
CA GLU A 286 0.63 11.87 0.48
C GLU A 286 0.94 12.16 -0.99
N TRP A 287 0.00 12.72 -1.74
CA TRP A 287 0.13 13.12 -3.15
C TRP A 287 1.05 12.23 -4.00
N THR A 288 2.26 12.68 -4.34
CA THR A 288 3.29 11.95 -5.10
C THR A 288 4.19 11.04 -4.25
N GLY A 289 4.17 11.20 -2.93
CA GLY A 289 4.77 10.31 -1.94
C GLY A 289 4.05 8.96 -1.83
N GLY A 290 2.77 8.86 -2.18
CA GLY A 290 2.07 7.56 -2.11
C GLY A 290 0.58 7.59 -2.39
N GLY A 291 0.04 8.72 -2.85
CA GLY A 291 -1.37 9.09 -2.75
C GLY A 291 -2.33 8.35 -3.69
N TYR A 292 -2.39 7.02 -3.59
CA TYR A 292 -3.33 6.16 -4.26
C TYR A 292 -3.83 5.03 -3.34
N ALA A 293 -5.04 4.54 -3.63
CA ALA A 293 -5.49 3.22 -3.21
C ALA A 293 -5.58 2.30 -4.43
N GLY A 294 -5.43 1.00 -4.22
CA GLY A 294 -5.44 0.00 -5.30
C GLY A 294 -5.65 -1.41 -4.77
N THR A 295 -5.56 -2.39 -5.65
CA THR A 295 -5.62 -3.83 -5.28
C THR A 295 -4.28 -4.50 -5.55
N PRO A 296 -3.99 -5.65 -4.92
CA PRO A 296 -2.76 -6.39 -5.20
C PRO A 296 -2.65 -6.79 -6.68
N LEU A 297 -3.77 -7.11 -7.34
CA LEU A 297 -3.77 -7.45 -8.76
C LEU A 297 -3.31 -6.27 -9.63
N SER A 298 -3.82 -5.07 -9.36
CA SER A 298 -3.35 -3.87 -10.07
C SER A 298 -1.88 -3.56 -9.79
N LEU A 299 -1.42 -3.76 -8.55
CA LEU A 299 0.00 -3.61 -8.17
C LEU A 299 0.91 -4.61 -8.89
N ALA A 300 0.54 -5.89 -8.95
CA ALA A 300 1.33 -6.90 -9.66
C ALA A 300 1.40 -6.63 -11.18
N PHE A 301 0.28 -6.22 -11.81
CA PHE A 301 0.30 -5.76 -13.20
C PHE A 301 1.11 -4.48 -13.40
N TRP A 302 1.11 -3.57 -12.42
CA TRP A 302 1.93 -2.38 -12.45
C TRP A 302 3.43 -2.72 -12.40
N ALA A 303 3.84 -3.58 -11.48
CA ALA A 303 5.23 -4.07 -11.41
C ALA A 303 5.65 -4.74 -12.73
N GLN A 304 4.80 -5.58 -13.32
CA GLN A 304 5.08 -6.19 -14.62
C GLN A 304 5.20 -5.14 -15.74
N LEU A 305 4.33 -4.14 -15.77
CA LEU A 305 4.39 -3.05 -16.77
C LEU A 305 5.64 -2.20 -16.61
N LEU A 306 5.97 -1.80 -15.37
CA LEU A 306 7.08 -0.92 -15.04
C LEU A 306 8.42 -1.61 -15.29
N TYR A 307 8.66 -2.71 -14.58
CA TYR A 307 9.96 -3.38 -14.56
C TYR A 307 10.17 -4.31 -15.76
N GLY A 308 9.09 -4.72 -16.44
CA GLY A 308 9.15 -5.35 -17.75
C GLY A 308 9.40 -4.36 -18.90
N GLY A 309 9.51 -3.05 -18.61
CA GLY A 309 9.84 -2.00 -19.59
C GLY A 309 8.66 -1.46 -20.40
N GLY A 310 7.47 -2.05 -20.29
CA GLY A 310 6.29 -1.63 -21.05
C GLY A 310 5.73 -0.25 -20.67
N ALA A 311 6.20 0.36 -19.58
CA ALA A 311 5.89 1.74 -19.22
C ALA A 311 6.67 2.79 -20.04
N PHE A 312 7.70 2.37 -20.79
CA PHE A 312 8.72 3.24 -21.38
C PHE A 312 8.85 3.03 -22.90
N GLN A 313 9.40 4.02 -23.59
CA GLN A 313 9.69 3.91 -25.03
C GLN A 313 11.09 3.38 -25.28
N LYS A 314 12.05 3.67 -24.40
CA LYS A 314 13.44 3.23 -24.52
C LYS A 314 13.67 2.01 -23.62
N PRO A 315 14.22 0.90 -24.14
CA PRO A 315 14.44 -0.32 -23.37
C PRO A 315 15.40 -0.11 -22.19
N ASP A 316 16.37 0.80 -22.32
CA ASP A 316 17.38 1.07 -21.30
C ASP A 316 16.85 1.85 -20.08
N THR A 317 15.61 2.34 -20.13
CA THR A 317 15.06 3.16 -19.04
C THR A 317 14.92 2.36 -17.73
N VAL A 318 14.57 1.07 -17.80
CA VAL A 318 14.56 0.21 -16.60
C VAL A 318 15.98 0.04 -16.07
N LYS A 319 16.96 -0.19 -16.93
CA LYS A 319 18.38 -0.28 -16.54
C LYS A 319 18.84 1.00 -15.84
N MET A 320 18.47 2.16 -16.36
CA MET A 320 18.74 3.46 -15.72
C MET A 320 18.14 3.57 -14.30
N MET A 321 16.93 3.03 -14.08
CA MET A 321 16.31 3.01 -12.75
C MET A 321 17.13 2.21 -11.73
N ILE A 322 17.61 1.03 -12.14
CA ILE A 322 18.32 0.09 -11.29
C ILE A 322 19.79 0.50 -11.09
N ASP A 323 20.48 0.94 -12.15
CA ASP A 323 21.91 1.30 -12.08
C ASP A 323 22.18 2.56 -11.26
N ALA A 324 21.19 3.46 -11.15
CA ALA A 324 21.28 4.62 -10.28
C ALA A 324 21.19 4.26 -8.78
N ALA A 325 21.02 2.98 -8.42
CA ALA A 325 20.77 2.58 -7.05
C ALA A 325 21.99 2.75 -6.15
N VAL A 326 21.76 3.46 -5.04
CA VAL A 326 22.75 3.71 -3.98
C VAL A 326 22.44 2.87 -2.75
N PRO A 327 23.44 2.58 -1.87
CA PRO A 327 23.18 1.89 -0.61
C PRO A 327 22.07 2.55 0.19
N ALA A 328 21.09 1.76 0.64
CA ALA A 328 19.92 2.25 1.35
C ALA A 328 19.78 1.56 2.71
N ARG A 329 19.38 2.31 3.74
CA ARG A 329 19.17 1.80 5.09
C ARG A 329 17.79 1.10 5.22
N LEU A 330 17.51 0.16 4.32
CA LEU A 330 16.24 -0.57 4.21
C LEU A 330 16.38 -2.08 4.44
N GLY A 331 17.57 -2.52 4.84
CA GLY A 331 17.90 -3.92 5.08
C GLY A 331 19.28 -4.29 4.53
N PRO A 332 19.74 -5.52 4.80
CA PRO A 332 21.00 -6.01 4.25
C PRO A 332 20.95 -6.04 2.72
N ASN A 333 22.07 -5.72 2.08
CA ASN A 333 22.24 -5.76 0.61
C ASN A 333 21.12 -5.05 -0.17
N THR A 334 20.53 -4.00 0.42
CA THR A 334 19.43 -3.25 -0.18
C THR A 334 19.94 -1.91 -0.67
N LYS A 335 19.57 -1.57 -1.90
CA LYS A 335 19.84 -0.28 -2.54
C LYS A 335 18.53 0.41 -2.91
N TYR A 336 18.59 1.71 -3.18
CA TYR A 336 17.46 2.49 -3.67
C TYR A 336 17.84 3.24 -4.94
N GLY A 337 17.19 2.88 -6.05
CA GLY A 337 17.34 3.47 -7.38
C GLY A 337 16.37 4.62 -7.64
N LEU A 338 16.01 4.84 -8.89
CA LEU A 338 15.04 5.87 -9.27
C LEU A 338 13.62 5.42 -8.94
N GLY A 339 13.21 5.59 -7.67
CA GLY A 339 11.90 5.15 -7.19
C GLY A 339 11.71 3.64 -7.13
N VAL A 340 12.79 2.91 -6.85
CA VAL A 340 12.79 1.45 -6.80
C VAL A 340 13.73 0.96 -5.70
N ILE A 341 13.24 0.04 -4.88
CA ILE A 341 14.07 -0.73 -3.94
C ILE A 341 14.66 -1.90 -4.72
N VAL A 342 15.98 -2.03 -4.68
CA VAL A 342 16.74 -3.09 -5.34
C VAL A 342 17.35 -3.98 -4.27
N ARG A 343 17.01 -5.28 -4.31
CA ARG A 343 17.51 -6.29 -3.39
C ARG A 343 18.17 -7.40 -4.20
N SER A 344 19.41 -7.72 -3.87
CA SER A 344 20.15 -8.81 -4.53
C SER A 344 20.44 -9.95 -3.55
N GLY A 345 20.55 -11.17 -4.07
CA GLY A 345 20.82 -12.36 -3.26
C GLY A 345 19.72 -12.69 -2.24
N THR A 346 18.46 -12.42 -2.60
CA THR A 346 17.31 -12.83 -1.77
C THR A 346 17.04 -14.34 -1.95
N PRO A 347 16.23 -14.98 -1.08
CA PRO A 347 15.87 -16.39 -1.25
C PRO A 347 15.23 -16.73 -2.61
N VAL A 348 14.69 -15.72 -3.31
CA VAL A 348 14.01 -15.88 -4.61
C VAL A 348 14.79 -15.24 -5.77
N GLY A 349 16.08 -14.95 -5.57
CA GLY A 349 16.96 -14.28 -6.54
C GLY A 349 16.96 -12.75 -6.37
N ASP A 350 17.32 -12.03 -7.42
CA ASP A 350 17.26 -10.57 -7.42
C ASP A 350 15.81 -10.09 -7.47
N VAL A 351 15.51 -9.01 -6.75
CA VAL A 351 14.17 -8.49 -6.59
C VAL A 351 14.17 -6.97 -6.71
N TRP A 352 13.29 -6.45 -7.56
CA TRP A 352 13.01 -5.02 -7.68
C TRP A 352 11.59 -4.74 -7.21
N GLY A 353 11.36 -3.60 -6.57
CA GLY A 353 10.02 -3.31 -6.08
C GLY A 353 9.92 -2.09 -5.21
N HIS A 354 8.89 -2.06 -4.38
CA HIS A 354 8.72 -1.04 -3.35
C HIS A 354 7.80 -1.56 -2.22
N SER A 355 8.05 -1.12 -0.99
CA SER A 355 7.17 -1.35 0.16
C SER A 355 6.31 -0.12 0.44
N GLY A 356 5.16 -0.29 1.09
CA GLY A 356 4.22 0.77 1.37
C GLY A 356 3.72 0.71 2.80
N PHE A 357 3.71 1.87 3.46
CA PHE A 357 3.05 2.09 4.73
C PHE A 357 2.05 3.22 4.54
N PHE A 358 0.85 3.06 5.08
CA PHE A 358 -0.09 4.13 5.33
C PHE A 358 -0.91 3.74 6.57
N PRO A 359 -1.44 4.68 7.38
CA PRO A 359 -2.18 4.31 8.58
C PRO A 359 -3.29 3.31 8.26
N GLY A 360 -3.24 2.15 8.90
CA GLY A 360 -4.18 1.06 8.64
C GLY A 360 -3.79 0.04 7.58
N TYR A 361 -2.69 0.23 6.83
CA TYR A 361 -2.34 -0.59 5.68
C TYR A 361 -0.83 -0.81 5.52
N LEU A 362 -0.47 -2.05 5.15
CA LEU A 362 0.87 -2.40 4.68
C LEU A 362 0.78 -2.95 3.26
N THR A 363 1.75 -2.60 2.42
CA THR A 363 1.87 -3.09 1.05
C THR A 363 3.30 -3.55 0.78
N GLU A 364 3.47 -4.65 0.06
CA GLU A 364 4.73 -4.99 -0.62
C GLU A 364 4.41 -5.30 -2.08
N MET A 365 5.23 -4.78 -2.99
CA MET A 365 5.15 -5.08 -4.41
C MET A 365 6.56 -5.40 -4.91
N ILE A 366 6.74 -6.59 -5.47
CA ILE A 366 8.01 -7.08 -5.96
C ILE A 366 7.92 -7.62 -7.39
N TYR A 367 9.04 -7.61 -8.09
CA TYR A 367 9.26 -8.17 -9.41
C TYR A 367 10.57 -8.94 -9.43
N LEU A 368 10.52 -10.19 -9.88
CA LEU A 368 11.67 -11.06 -10.05
C LEU A 368 12.04 -11.04 -11.54
N PRO A 369 13.11 -10.33 -11.94
CA PRO A 369 13.43 -10.09 -13.35
C PRO A 369 13.76 -11.37 -14.11
N GLU A 370 14.47 -12.31 -13.48
CA GLU A 370 14.84 -13.59 -14.11
C GLU A 370 13.62 -14.44 -14.48
N ARG A 371 12.58 -14.39 -13.64
CA ARG A 371 11.32 -15.14 -13.82
C ARG A 371 10.23 -14.33 -14.52
N LYS A 372 10.44 -13.02 -14.72
CA LYS A 372 9.42 -12.06 -15.15
C LYS A 372 8.12 -12.18 -14.35
N LEU A 373 8.26 -12.41 -13.05
CA LEU A 373 7.17 -12.67 -12.11
C LEU A 373 6.96 -11.44 -11.22
N ALA A 374 5.73 -10.94 -11.15
CA ALA A 374 5.35 -9.90 -10.20
C ALA A 374 4.51 -10.48 -9.06
N VAL A 375 4.76 -10.03 -7.84
CA VAL A 375 3.97 -10.39 -6.66
C VAL A 375 3.64 -9.13 -5.89
N ALA A 376 2.39 -8.99 -5.45
CA ALA A 376 1.98 -7.93 -4.56
C ALA A 376 1.18 -8.48 -3.39
N VAL A 377 1.39 -7.92 -2.20
CA VAL A 377 0.71 -8.27 -0.95
C VAL A 377 0.22 -6.98 -0.30
N GLN A 378 -1.04 -6.95 0.12
CA GLN A 378 -1.61 -5.88 0.93
C GLN A 378 -2.29 -6.45 2.16
N ILE A 379 -2.15 -5.75 3.29
CA ILE A 379 -2.67 -6.15 4.59
C ILE A 379 -3.44 -4.96 5.16
N ASN A 380 -4.66 -5.17 5.64
CA ASN A 380 -5.48 -4.10 6.24
C ASN A 380 -5.14 -3.87 7.73
N THR A 381 -3.87 -3.92 8.08
CA THR A 381 -3.36 -3.35 9.32
C THR A 381 -1.98 -2.76 9.09
N SER A 382 -1.68 -1.68 9.79
CA SER A 382 -0.34 -1.08 9.85
C SER A 382 0.47 -1.53 11.07
N ASP A 383 -0.16 -2.27 11.99
CA ASP A 383 0.54 -2.89 13.12
C ASP A 383 1.32 -4.13 12.66
N ALA A 384 2.63 -3.97 12.49
CA ALA A 384 3.52 -5.06 12.11
C ALA A 384 3.50 -6.24 13.09
N ARG A 385 3.19 -6.02 14.38
CA ARG A 385 3.10 -7.09 15.39
C ARG A 385 1.88 -7.95 15.15
N ALA A 386 0.77 -7.34 14.69
CA ALA A 386 -0.44 -8.06 14.35
C ALA A 386 -0.26 -8.95 13.09
N VAL A 387 0.72 -8.69 12.22
CA VAL A 387 0.93 -9.53 11.03
C VAL A 387 1.62 -10.85 11.36
N GLY A 388 2.48 -10.90 12.37
CA GLY A 388 3.26 -12.10 12.74
C GLY A 388 4.42 -12.45 11.79
N THR A 389 4.49 -11.81 10.62
CA THR A 389 5.59 -11.89 9.65
C THR A 389 5.69 -10.58 8.87
N SER A 390 6.72 -10.41 8.03
CA SER A 390 6.81 -9.23 7.15
C SER A 390 6.08 -9.45 5.82
N PRO A 391 5.43 -8.42 5.24
CA PRO A 391 4.85 -8.49 3.90
C PRO A 391 5.83 -9.00 2.82
N LEU A 392 7.12 -8.63 2.93
CA LEU A 392 8.18 -9.11 2.06
C LEU A 392 8.39 -10.63 2.13
N ARG A 393 8.36 -11.22 3.34
CA ARG A 393 8.47 -12.68 3.50
C ARG A 393 7.25 -13.40 2.91
N ILE A 394 6.06 -12.84 3.03
CA ILE A 394 4.85 -13.37 2.38
C ILE A 394 5.03 -13.34 0.85
N ALA A 395 5.53 -12.23 0.31
CA ALA A 395 5.78 -12.10 -1.13
C ALA A 395 6.81 -13.12 -1.66
N TYR A 396 7.87 -13.40 -0.90
CA TYR A 396 8.83 -14.46 -1.23
C TYR A 396 8.20 -15.85 -1.19
N ALA A 397 7.46 -16.19 -0.13
CA ALA A 397 6.77 -17.48 -0.02
C ALA A 397 5.77 -17.70 -1.17
N LEU A 398 5.04 -16.66 -1.57
CA LEU A 398 4.16 -16.70 -2.75
C LEU A 398 4.96 -16.97 -4.04
N ALA A 399 6.08 -16.29 -4.23
CA ALA A 399 6.93 -16.49 -5.40
C ALA A 399 7.50 -17.92 -5.46
N GLU A 400 7.85 -18.51 -4.31
CA GLU A 400 8.34 -19.90 -4.21
C GLU A 400 7.24 -20.95 -4.45
N ALA A 401 6.02 -20.67 -4.01
CA ALA A 401 4.88 -21.57 -4.14
C ALA A 401 4.38 -21.77 -5.58
N VAL A 402 4.80 -20.90 -6.50
CA VAL A 402 4.38 -20.91 -7.92
C VAL A 402 5.54 -21.21 -8.89
N LYS A 403 6.56 -21.91 -8.40
CA LYS A 403 7.69 -22.39 -9.23
C LYS A 403 7.23 -23.23 -10.41
#